data_AF-A0A1A8EQC0-F1
#
_entry.id   AF-A0A1A8EQC0-F1
#
_cell.length_a   1.000
_cell.length_b   1.000
_cell.length_c   1.000
_cell.angle_alpha   90.00
_cell.angle_beta   90.00
_cell.angle_gamma   90.00
#
_symmetry.space_group_name_H-M   'P 1'
#
loop_
_entity.id
_entity.type
_entity.pdbx_description
1 polymer ?
#
loop_
_entity_poly.entity_id
_entity_poly.type
_entity_poly.pdbx_seq_one_letter_code
_entity_poly.pdbx_strand_id
1 'polypeptide(L)'
;MKPVRGSNRASSKAPSRNKPQKKAKVKSNADQEQSDDSPIHSKPPQKRKAEGGQRSAPREVKGQEKWKVLPPSSICAMENIMDLSILTTLTMKRKDKASQEHLNLLKNRFLAHCTQLKAPAVQKHARLVYTSQQHQEETRKLVAGKSTLRSLKEDLKAVVSALENLEEQTASLEQTCRLLRDELEEEEKKAAQILQIRDQAVLKLPPVPPHQDDTTLETHLRKIIPVSQHETTARKLGEILQKPEVSEEQQVLLRQAHKHAQLLFKTLHSNEPWSEGGNDDASLG
;
A
#
# COMPACT_ATOMS: atom_id res chain seq x y z
N MET A 1 -28.10 -10.86 1.72
CA MET A 1 -27.46 -9.87 0.83
C MET A 1 -25.96 -10.14 0.83
N LYS A 2 -25.35 -10.40 -0.33
CA LYS A 2 -23.92 -10.72 -0.46
C LYS A 2 -23.18 -9.48 -0.98
N PRO A 3 -21.97 -9.14 -0.50
CA PRO A 3 -21.21 -8.07 -1.09
C PRO A 3 -20.55 -8.51 -2.41
N VAL A 4 -20.60 -7.59 -3.37
CA VAL A 4 -20.05 -7.69 -4.73
C VAL A 4 -18.54 -7.52 -4.66
N ARG A 5 -17.80 -8.55 -5.11
CA ARG A 5 -16.33 -8.56 -5.21
C ARG A 5 -15.93 -8.08 -6.60
N GLY A 6 -15.57 -6.80 -6.72
CA GLY A 6 -14.97 -6.26 -7.94
C GLY A 6 -13.49 -6.65 -8.05
N SER A 7 -13.13 -7.40 -9.09
CA SER A 7 -11.73 -7.53 -9.51
C SER A 7 -11.65 -7.91 -10.99
N ASN A 8 -11.57 -6.88 -11.83
CA ASN A 8 -11.12 -7.02 -13.22
C ASN A 8 -9.61 -6.79 -13.23
N ARG A 9 -8.81 -7.87 -13.19
CA ARG A 9 -7.42 -7.85 -13.67
C ARG A 9 -7.20 -9.04 -14.59
N ALA A 10 -6.77 -8.74 -15.82
CA ALA A 10 -6.41 -9.72 -16.83
C ALA A 10 -5.22 -10.57 -16.35
N SER A 11 -5.31 -11.89 -16.51
CA SER A 11 -4.23 -12.80 -16.13
C SER A 11 -3.03 -12.63 -17.07
N SER A 12 -1.87 -12.26 -16.53
CA SER A 12 -0.63 -12.20 -17.30
C SER A 12 -0.09 -13.62 -17.56
N LYS A 13 0.10 -13.94 -18.84
CA LYS A 13 0.69 -15.18 -19.37
C LYS A 13 2.07 -15.47 -18.77
N ALA A 14 2.27 -16.69 -18.27
CA ALA A 14 3.58 -17.26 -17.99
C ALA A 14 4.20 -17.90 -19.26
N PRO A 15 5.54 -17.91 -19.42
CA PRO A 15 6.18 -18.38 -20.64
C PRO A 15 6.29 -19.91 -20.70
N SER A 16 5.99 -20.44 -21.88
CA SER A 16 6.01 -21.86 -22.23
C SER A 16 7.41 -22.44 -22.23
N ARG A 17 7.54 -23.66 -21.68
CA ARG A 17 8.77 -24.45 -21.71
C ARG A 17 8.57 -25.63 -22.67
N ASN A 18 9.18 -25.53 -23.85
CA ASN A 18 9.22 -26.59 -24.86
C ASN A 18 9.90 -27.85 -24.31
N LYS A 19 9.26 -29.02 -24.46
CA LYS A 19 9.91 -30.34 -24.44
C LYS A 19 9.58 -31.07 -25.75
N PRO A 20 10.56 -31.70 -26.42
CA PRO A 20 10.31 -32.42 -27.66
C PRO A 20 9.76 -33.84 -27.39
N GLN A 21 9.04 -34.30 -28.41
CA GLN A 21 8.24 -35.50 -28.52
C GLN A 21 9.00 -36.80 -28.24
N LYS A 22 8.37 -37.73 -27.50
CA LYS A 22 8.53 -39.17 -27.71
C LYS A 22 7.17 -39.83 -27.85
N LYS A 23 7.12 -40.75 -28.81
CA LYS A 23 5.95 -41.34 -29.46
C LYS A 23 5.03 -42.07 -28.49
N ALA A 24 3.74 -41.90 -28.72
CA ALA A 24 2.67 -42.68 -28.13
C ALA A 24 2.75 -44.15 -28.58
N LYS A 25 2.52 -45.07 -27.63
CA LYS A 25 1.76 -46.29 -27.90
C LYS A 25 0.82 -46.53 -26.73
N VAL A 26 -0.46 -46.37 -27.04
CA VAL A 26 -1.64 -46.61 -26.22
C VAL A 26 -1.70 -48.09 -25.82
N LYS A 27 -2.01 -48.38 -24.55
CA LYS A 27 -2.99 -49.41 -24.17
C LYS A 27 -3.53 -49.13 -22.77
N SER A 28 -4.85 -49.21 -22.71
CA SER A 28 -5.81 -48.92 -21.65
C SER A 28 -5.78 -49.95 -20.51
N ASN A 29 -6.04 -49.52 -19.28
CA ASN A 29 -7.29 -49.81 -18.57
C ASN A 29 -7.32 -49.18 -17.18
N ALA A 30 -8.54 -48.85 -16.77
CA ALA A 30 -8.93 -48.20 -15.53
C ALA A 30 -9.04 -49.21 -14.35
N ASP A 31 -9.08 -48.61 -13.16
CA ASP A 31 -9.69 -49.07 -11.90
C ASP A 31 -9.18 -50.36 -11.22
N GLN A 32 -8.61 -50.20 -10.02
CA GLN A 32 -9.26 -50.60 -8.75
C GLN A 32 -8.40 -50.29 -7.51
N GLU A 33 -9.06 -49.70 -6.51
CA GLU A 33 -8.61 -49.54 -5.13
C GLU A 33 -8.77 -50.84 -4.31
N GLN A 34 -8.24 -50.80 -3.07
CA GLN A 34 -8.42 -51.72 -1.93
C GLN A 34 -7.64 -53.04 -1.97
N SER A 35 -7.22 -53.66 -0.86
CA SER A 35 -7.07 -53.33 0.57
C SER A 35 -6.35 -54.54 1.20
N ASP A 36 -5.71 -54.30 2.34
CA ASP A 36 -5.33 -55.19 3.44
C ASP A 36 -5.40 -56.75 3.36
N ASP A 37 -4.40 -57.28 4.08
CA ASP A 37 -4.47 -58.42 5.02
C ASP A 37 -3.85 -59.76 4.59
N SER A 38 -2.90 -60.18 5.44
CA SER A 38 -2.26 -61.49 5.48
C SER A 38 -3.08 -62.43 6.38
N PRO A 39 -3.11 -63.76 6.15
CA PRO A 39 -2.42 -64.62 7.13
C PRO A 39 -1.95 -66.01 6.63
N ILE A 40 -0.76 -66.37 7.14
CA ILE A 40 -0.34 -67.64 7.79
C ILE A 40 -1.13 -68.95 7.48
N HIS A 41 -0.41 -69.98 6.98
CA HIS A 41 -0.72 -71.38 7.32
C HIS A 41 0.52 -72.31 7.35
N SER A 42 0.81 -72.80 8.56
CA SER A 42 1.35 -74.09 9.06
C SER A 42 2.38 -74.99 8.32
N LYS A 43 3.43 -75.35 9.10
CA LYS A 43 4.38 -76.51 9.01
C LYS A 43 3.68 -77.88 9.20
N PRO A 44 4.27 -79.13 9.10
CA PRO A 44 5.63 -79.58 9.52
C PRO A 44 6.20 -80.86 8.77
N PRO A 45 7.02 -81.79 9.33
CA PRO A 45 8.47 -81.75 9.66
C PRO A 45 9.28 -82.98 9.12
N GLN A 46 10.55 -83.13 9.58
CA GLN A 46 11.49 -84.28 9.52
C GLN A 46 12.62 -84.17 8.47
N LYS A 47 13.91 -84.40 8.73
CA LYS A 47 14.62 -85.18 9.78
C LYS A 47 16.03 -84.60 10.00
N ARG A 48 16.53 -84.70 11.24
CA ARG A 48 17.94 -84.48 11.61
C ARG A 48 18.81 -85.64 11.11
N LYS A 49 20.03 -85.35 10.64
CA LYS A 49 21.24 -86.12 10.95
C LYS A 49 22.44 -85.18 11.08
N ALA A 50 23.37 -85.60 11.93
CA ALA A 50 24.36 -84.82 12.64
C ALA A 50 25.73 -84.78 11.94
N GLU A 51 26.53 -83.83 12.43
CA GLU A 51 28.01 -83.78 12.46
C GLU A 51 28.80 -83.51 11.16
N GLY A 52 29.78 -82.61 11.30
CA GLY A 52 30.83 -82.33 10.32
C GLY A 52 31.01 -80.83 10.11
N GLY A 53 31.84 -80.19 10.93
CA GLY A 53 32.05 -78.74 10.90
C GLY A 53 32.68 -78.23 9.60
N GLN A 54 32.25 -77.04 9.16
CA GLN A 54 33.02 -76.19 8.23
C GLN A 54 32.69 -74.72 8.52
N ARG A 55 33.75 -73.91 8.64
CA ARG A 55 33.74 -72.44 8.82
C ARG A 55 32.73 -71.80 7.87
N SER A 56 31.79 -71.04 8.42
CA SER A 56 30.90 -70.17 7.64
C SER A 56 31.74 -69.11 6.89
N ALA A 57 31.71 -69.17 5.57
CA ALA A 57 32.23 -68.12 4.70
C ALA A 57 31.52 -66.78 4.97
N PRO A 58 32.20 -65.62 4.79
CA PRO A 58 31.58 -64.32 5.00
C PRO A 58 30.43 -64.11 4.01
N ARG A 59 29.31 -63.62 4.52
CA ARG A 59 28.09 -63.33 3.77
C ARG A 59 28.38 -62.26 2.70
N GLU A 60 28.49 -62.66 1.44
CA GLU A 60 28.73 -61.71 0.34
C GLU A 60 27.55 -60.75 0.20
N VAL A 61 27.84 -59.45 0.30
CA VAL A 61 26.88 -58.37 0.08
C VAL A 61 26.76 -58.14 -1.43
N LYS A 62 25.55 -58.26 -1.98
CA LYS A 62 25.27 -58.04 -3.42
C LYS A 62 25.88 -56.72 -3.88
N GLY A 63 26.74 -56.76 -4.91
CA GLY A 63 27.35 -55.57 -5.54
C GLY A 63 28.88 -55.44 -5.44
N GLN A 64 29.57 -56.36 -4.76
CA GLN A 64 31.04 -56.38 -4.68
C GLN A 64 31.75 -56.69 -6.01
N GLU A 65 31.02 -57.18 -7.01
CA GLU A 65 31.58 -57.56 -8.32
C GLU A 65 32.15 -56.37 -9.11
N LYS A 66 31.67 -55.14 -8.84
CA LYS A 66 32.17 -53.89 -9.46
C LYS A 66 33.30 -53.22 -8.68
N TRP A 67 33.75 -53.81 -7.58
CA TRP A 67 34.81 -53.24 -6.75
C TRP A 67 36.16 -53.53 -7.37
N LYS A 68 37.01 -52.51 -7.45
CA LYS A 68 38.37 -52.62 -7.98
C LYS A 68 39.34 -52.69 -6.82
N VAL A 69 40.46 -53.37 -7.04
CA VAL A 69 41.59 -53.32 -6.11
C VAL A 69 42.02 -51.86 -5.93
N LEU A 70 42.41 -51.50 -4.70
CA LEU A 70 42.88 -50.14 -4.41
C LEU A 70 44.04 -49.75 -5.35
N PRO A 71 44.00 -48.55 -5.94
CA PRO A 71 45.07 -48.10 -6.82
C PRO A 71 46.37 -47.90 -6.03
N PRO A 72 47.55 -48.16 -6.62
CA PRO A 72 48.85 -48.03 -5.95
C PRO A 72 49.09 -46.63 -5.35
N SER A 73 48.57 -45.58 -5.99
CA SER A 73 48.66 -44.20 -5.47
C SER A 73 47.93 -44.01 -4.14
N SER A 74 46.80 -44.69 -3.93
CA SER A 74 46.08 -44.66 -2.66
C SER A 74 46.82 -45.44 -1.58
N ILE A 75 47.48 -46.54 -1.95
CA ILE A 75 48.28 -47.37 -1.04
C ILE A 75 49.52 -46.59 -0.58
N CYS A 76 50.21 -45.93 -1.52
CA CYS A 76 51.33 -45.04 -1.23
C CYS A 76 50.91 -43.84 -0.35
N ALA A 77 49.73 -43.26 -0.58
CA ALA A 77 49.22 -42.21 0.30
C ALA A 77 48.98 -42.71 1.74
N MET A 78 48.43 -43.92 1.91
CA MET A 78 48.27 -44.54 3.24
C MET A 78 49.61 -44.86 3.88
N GLU A 79 50.59 -45.35 3.11
CA GLU A 79 51.96 -45.57 3.57
C GLU A 79 52.59 -44.27 4.10
N ASN A 80 52.51 -43.17 3.35
CA ASN A 80 53.03 -41.87 3.79
C ASN A 80 52.37 -41.38 5.09
N ILE A 81 51.04 -41.55 5.22
CA ILE A 81 50.32 -41.20 6.46
C ILE A 81 50.80 -42.06 7.63
N MET A 82 50.98 -43.37 7.42
CA MET A 82 51.48 -44.26 8.45
C MET A 82 52.92 -43.95 8.83
N ASP A 83 53.79 -43.67 7.86
CA ASP A 83 55.19 -43.28 8.12
C ASP A 83 55.26 -41.99 8.94
N LEU A 84 54.44 -40.98 8.61
CA LEU A 84 54.32 -39.77 9.42
C LEU A 84 53.79 -40.07 10.83
N SER A 85 52.82 -40.98 10.98
CA SER A 85 52.30 -41.39 12.29
C SER A 85 53.33 -42.17 13.12
N ILE A 86 54.16 -43.01 12.49
CA ILE A 86 55.23 -43.75 13.15
C ILE A 86 56.34 -42.78 13.57
N LEU A 87 56.72 -41.83 12.70
CA LEU A 87 57.69 -40.79 13.04
C LEU A 87 57.22 -39.95 14.22
N THR A 88 55.97 -39.48 14.21
CA THR A 88 55.42 -38.68 15.32
C THR A 88 55.27 -39.47 16.62
N THR A 89 54.90 -40.74 16.57
CA THR A 89 54.81 -41.56 17.78
C THR A 89 56.18 -41.92 18.36
N LEU A 90 57.18 -42.16 17.51
CA LEU A 90 58.57 -42.41 17.93
C LEU A 90 59.27 -41.15 18.45
N THR A 91 58.86 -39.94 18.05
CA THR A 91 59.37 -38.71 18.67
C THR A 91 58.75 -38.45 20.05
N MET A 92 57.54 -38.96 20.31
CA MET A 92 56.83 -38.78 21.59
C MET A 92 57.17 -39.84 22.66
N LYS A 93 57.46 -41.08 22.28
CA LYS A 93 57.90 -42.15 23.20
C LYS A 93 59.43 -42.32 23.11
N ARG A 94 60.11 -42.51 24.24
CA ARG A 94 61.58 -42.74 24.27
C ARG A 94 61.96 -43.80 23.24
N LYS A 95 62.91 -43.46 22.37
CA LYS A 95 63.33 -44.22 21.18
C LYS A 95 63.85 -45.62 21.54
N ASP A 96 62.95 -46.60 21.55
CA ASP A 96 63.31 -48.02 21.63
C ASP A 96 63.27 -48.64 20.23
N LYS A 97 64.37 -49.28 19.82
CA LYS A 97 64.50 -49.94 18.50
C LYS A 97 63.44 -51.03 18.32
N ALA A 98 63.10 -51.76 19.39
CA ALA A 98 62.08 -52.81 19.34
C ALA A 98 60.68 -52.26 19.01
N SER A 99 60.35 -51.05 19.52
CA SER A 99 59.07 -50.39 19.25
C SER A 99 58.95 -49.93 17.78
N GLN A 100 60.05 -49.43 17.21
CA GLN A 100 60.12 -49.03 15.80
C GLN A 100 59.97 -50.24 14.86
N GLU A 101 60.65 -51.34 15.16
CA GLU A 101 60.53 -52.59 14.39
C GLU A 101 59.11 -53.14 14.42
N HIS A 102 58.46 -53.13 15.59
CA HIS A 102 57.07 -53.59 15.73
C HIS A 102 56.08 -52.74 14.92
N LEU A 103 56.22 -51.41 14.96
CA LEU A 103 55.38 -50.50 14.19
C LEU A 103 55.57 -50.67 12.69
N ASN A 104 56.81 -50.87 12.23
CA ASN A 104 57.11 -51.14 10.82
C ASN A 104 56.54 -52.49 10.36
N LEU A 105 56.61 -53.52 11.20
CA LEU A 105 56.00 -54.82 10.91
C LEU A 105 54.47 -54.68 10.77
N LEU A 106 53.83 -53.93 11.66
CA LEU A 106 52.40 -53.67 11.60
C LEU A 106 52.01 -52.86 10.34
N LYS A 107 52.79 -51.83 10.00
CA LYS A 107 52.64 -51.06 8.76
C LYS A 107 52.67 -51.98 7.54
N ASN A 108 53.70 -52.81 7.41
CA ASN A 108 53.89 -53.68 6.26
C ASN A 108 52.76 -54.72 6.14
N ARG A 109 52.32 -55.28 7.27
CA ARG A 109 51.19 -56.22 7.31
C ARG A 109 49.88 -55.54 6.89
N PHE A 110 49.64 -54.33 7.36
CA PHE A 110 48.45 -53.56 6.99
C PHE A 110 48.46 -53.20 5.50
N LEU A 111 49.58 -52.71 4.97
CA LEU A 111 49.73 -52.41 3.54
C LEU A 111 49.50 -53.64 2.65
N ALA A 112 49.99 -54.81 3.08
CA ALA A 112 49.75 -56.08 2.39
C ALA A 112 48.27 -56.49 2.38
N HIS A 113 47.49 -56.11 3.40
CA HIS A 113 46.04 -56.28 3.37
C HIS A 113 45.35 -55.25 2.46
N CYS A 114 45.85 -54.02 2.42
CA CYS A 114 45.32 -52.97 1.54
C CYS A 114 45.48 -53.29 0.05
N THR A 115 46.55 -54.00 -0.35
CA THR A 115 46.74 -54.42 -1.76
C THR A 115 45.71 -55.45 -2.21
N GLN A 116 45.10 -56.19 -1.28
CA GLN A 116 44.07 -57.19 -1.57
C GLN A 116 42.65 -56.64 -1.37
N LEU A 117 42.52 -55.47 -0.74
CA LEU A 117 41.24 -54.87 -0.43
C LEU A 117 40.58 -54.33 -1.70
N LYS A 118 39.41 -54.89 -2.02
CA LYS A 118 38.54 -54.37 -3.07
C LYS A 118 37.76 -53.19 -2.52
N ALA A 119 37.80 -52.06 -3.21
CA ALA A 119 37.05 -50.85 -2.86
C ALA A 119 36.13 -50.45 -4.03
N PRO A 120 35.00 -49.79 -3.77
CA PRO A 120 34.19 -49.19 -4.82
C PRO A 120 35.06 -48.28 -5.69
N ALA A 121 35.05 -48.48 -7.00
CA ALA A 121 35.81 -47.66 -7.94
C ALA A 121 35.26 -46.21 -7.90
N VAL A 122 35.91 -45.34 -7.13
CA VAL A 122 35.46 -43.95 -6.98
C VAL A 122 35.71 -43.20 -8.30
N GLN A 123 34.64 -42.85 -9.01
CA GLN A 123 34.66 -41.90 -10.14
C GLN A 123 34.95 -40.48 -9.62
N LYS A 124 36.20 -40.23 -9.20
CA LYS A 124 36.62 -38.98 -8.54
C LYS A 124 36.51 -37.76 -9.47
N HIS A 125 36.82 -37.93 -10.77
CA HIS A 125 36.86 -36.81 -11.72
C HIS A 125 35.48 -36.23 -12.03
N ALA A 126 34.46 -37.07 -12.26
CA ALA A 126 33.11 -36.59 -12.56
C ALA A 126 32.48 -35.85 -11.37
N ARG A 127 32.69 -36.37 -10.14
CA ARG A 127 32.20 -35.72 -8.93
C ARG A 127 32.90 -34.38 -8.68
N LEU A 128 34.22 -34.30 -8.88
CA LEU A 128 34.98 -33.07 -8.66
C LEU A 128 34.61 -31.96 -9.65
N VAL A 129 34.39 -32.30 -10.93
CA VAL A 129 33.93 -31.36 -11.95
C VAL A 129 32.52 -30.84 -11.62
N TYR A 130 31.62 -31.73 -11.20
CA TYR A 130 30.27 -31.34 -10.78
C TYR A 130 30.30 -30.39 -9.58
N THR A 131 31.10 -30.68 -8.56
CA THR A 131 31.25 -29.79 -7.39
C THR A 131 31.87 -28.44 -7.76
N SER A 132 32.83 -28.41 -8.70
CA SER A 132 33.44 -27.17 -9.16
C SER A 132 32.45 -26.30 -9.94
N GLN A 133 31.64 -26.89 -10.80
CA GLN A 133 30.60 -26.16 -11.55
C GLN A 133 29.53 -25.62 -10.60
N GLN A 134 29.06 -26.44 -9.66
CA GLN A 134 28.11 -26.02 -8.64
C GLN A 134 28.63 -24.82 -7.83
N HIS A 135 29.89 -24.86 -7.40
CA HIS A 135 30.50 -23.76 -6.65
C HIS A 135 30.56 -22.45 -7.47
N GLN A 136 30.88 -22.54 -8.77
CA GLN A 136 30.88 -21.37 -9.66
C GLN A 136 29.47 -20.80 -9.84
N GLU A 137 28.46 -21.64 -10.00
CA GLU A 137 27.06 -21.21 -10.11
C GLU A 137 26.57 -20.54 -8.82
N GLU A 138 26.87 -21.12 -7.65
CA GLU A 138 26.55 -20.54 -6.35
C GLU A 138 27.23 -19.20 -6.15
N THR A 139 28.49 -19.06 -6.57
CA THR A 139 29.23 -17.79 -6.50
C THR A 139 28.58 -16.72 -7.39
N ARG A 140 28.19 -17.08 -8.63
CA ARG A 140 27.48 -16.15 -9.53
C ARG A 140 26.14 -15.71 -8.95
N LYS A 141 25.37 -16.65 -8.40
CA LYS A 141 24.09 -16.35 -7.72
C LYS A 141 24.29 -15.45 -6.51
N LEU A 142 25.34 -15.68 -5.72
CA LEU A 142 25.68 -14.85 -4.57
C LEU A 142 26.01 -13.41 -4.99
N VAL A 143 26.81 -13.23 -6.05
CA VAL A 143 27.16 -11.90 -6.56
C VAL A 143 25.91 -11.18 -7.09
N ALA A 144 25.10 -11.85 -7.91
CA ALA A 144 23.84 -11.29 -8.41
C ALA A 144 22.86 -10.96 -7.27
N GLY A 145 22.76 -11.83 -6.27
CA GLY A 145 21.94 -11.61 -5.08
C GLY A 145 22.42 -10.42 -4.23
N LYS A 146 23.74 -10.23 -4.09
CA LYS A 146 24.30 -9.07 -3.41
C LYS A 146 23.99 -7.77 -4.14
N SER A 147 24.06 -7.76 -5.48
CA SER A 147 23.70 -6.56 -6.26
C SER A 147 22.21 -6.25 -6.19
N THR A 148 21.32 -7.26 -6.28
CA THR A 148 19.88 -7.03 -6.14
C THR A 148 19.50 -6.57 -4.73
N LEU A 149 20.14 -7.13 -3.70
CA LEU A 149 19.93 -6.68 -2.32
C LEU A 149 20.39 -5.23 -2.11
N ARG A 150 21.51 -4.84 -2.73
CA ARG A 150 21.99 -3.45 -2.69
C ARG A 150 20.99 -2.50 -3.34
N SER A 151 20.53 -2.82 -4.55
CA SER A 151 19.49 -2.05 -5.25
C SER A 151 18.23 -1.92 -4.40
N LEU A 152 17.74 -3.03 -3.83
CA LEU A 152 16.55 -3.00 -2.99
C LEU A 152 16.71 -2.14 -1.74
N LYS A 153 17.92 -2.10 -1.15
CA LYS A 153 18.22 -1.23 -0.01
C LYS A 153 18.19 0.25 -0.41
N GLU A 154 18.70 0.58 -1.59
CA GLU A 154 18.66 1.93 -2.15
C GLU A 154 17.21 2.35 -2.45
N ASP A 155 16.42 1.47 -3.07
CA ASP A 155 15.00 1.69 -3.35
C ASP A 155 14.21 1.90 -2.05
N LEU A 156 14.44 1.07 -1.03
CA LEU A 156 13.80 1.23 0.28
C LEU A 156 14.15 2.57 0.92
N LYS A 157 15.42 2.98 0.84
CA LYS A 157 15.85 4.30 1.35
C LYS A 157 15.16 5.44 0.60
N ALA A 158 15.03 5.33 -0.72
CA ALA A 158 14.32 6.32 -1.52
C ALA A 158 12.83 6.41 -1.14
N VAL A 159 12.16 5.26 -0.95
CA VAL A 159 10.76 5.21 -0.50
C VAL A 159 10.61 5.83 0.88
N VAL A 160 11.49 5.52 1.84
CA VAL A 160 11.46 6.12 3.18
C VAL A 160 11.60 7.64 3.09
N SER A 161 12.58 8.15 2.35
CA SER A 161 12.75 9.59 2.18
C SER A 161 11.55 10.27 1.50
N ALA A 162 10.89 9.58 0.56
CA ALA A 162 9.68 10.10 -0.08
C ALA A 162 8.50 10.14 0.89
N LEU A 163 8.38 9.15 1.79
CA LEU A 163 7.35 9.12 2.82
C LEU A 163 7.58 10.21 3.87
N GLU A 164 8.81 10.41 4.32
CA GLU A 164 9.17 11.51 5.24
C GLU A 164 8.81 12.87 4.65
N ASN A 165 9.18 13.13 3.39
CA ASN A 165 8.81 14.37 2.69
C ASN A 165 7.28 14.53 2.55
N LEU A 166 6.55 13.44 2.29
CA LEU A 166 5.10 13.48 2.16
C LEU A 166 4.43 13.74 3.51
N GLU A 167 4.98 13.19 4.60
CA GLU A 167 4.53 13.46 5.97
C GLU A 167 4.72 14.94 6.31
N GLU A 168 5.88 15.53 6.00
CA GLU A 168 6.13 16.97 6.17
C GLU A 168 5.16 17.83 5.36
N GLN A 169 4.91 17.48 4.09
CA GLN A 169 3.93 18.17 3.25
C GLN A 169 2.51 18.08 3.80
N THR A 170 2.14 16.90 4.32
CA THR A 170 0.81 16.68 4.91
C THR A 170 0.66 17.49 6.19
N ALA A 171 1.66 17.50 7.07
CA ALA A 171 1.66 18.30 8.29
C ALA A 171 1.58 19.82 7.99
N SER A 172 2.33 20.28 6.99
CA SER A 172 2.28 21.67 6.52
C SER A 172 0.89 22.04 5.98
N LEU A 173 0.29 21.18 5.16
CA LEU A 173 -1.06 21.39 4.62
C LEU A 173 -2.13 21.36 5.74
N GLU A 174 -2.01 20.45 6.71
CA GLU A 174 -2.91 20.46 7.86
C GLU A 174 -2.82 21.76 8.65
N GLN A 175 -1.60 22.29 8.83
CA GLN A 175 -1.40 23.56 9.52
C GLN A 175 -2.05 24.71 8.73
N THR A 176 -1.86 24.79 7.41
CA THR A 176 -2.52 25.83 6.59
C THR A 176 -4.04 25.69 6.62
N CYS A 177 -4.58 24.47 6.56
CA CYS A 177 -6.01 24.23 6.71
C CYS A 177 -6.55 24.60 8.10
N ARG A 178 -5.73 24.54 9.16
CA ARG A 178 -6.14 25.04 10.50
C ARG A 178 -6.18 26.56 10.50
N LEU A 179 -5.12 27.22 10.03
CA LEU A 179 -5.05 28.68 9.96
C LEU A 179 -6.20 29.27 9.14
N LEU A 180 -6.50 28.69 7.98
CA LEU A 180 -7.62 29.14 7.14
C LEU A 180 -8.99 28.94 7.80
N ARG A 181 -9.14 27.90 8.62
CA ARG A 181 -10.37 27.69 9.40
C ARG A 181 -10.51 28.73 10.49
N ASP A 182 -9.43 29.05 11.20
CA ASP A 182 -9.43 30.07 12.24
C ASP A 182 -9.72 31.46 11.62
N GLU A 183 -9.11 31.79 10.48
CA GLU A 183 -9.36 33.04 9.75
C GLU A 183 -10.82 33.13 9.27
N LEU A 184 -11.37 32.04 8.73
CA LEU A 184 -12.77 31.99 8.33
C LEU A 184 -13.71 32.19 9.53
N GLU A 185 -13.42 31.58 10.68
CA GLU A 185 -14.22 31.75 11.89
C GLU A 185 -14.20 33.21 12.38
N GLU A 186 -13.05 33.88 12.33
CA GLU A 186 -12.94 35.29 12.69
C GLU A 186 -13.67 36.21 11.70
N GLU A 187 -13.60 35.95 10.40
CA GLU A 187 -14.39 36.69 9.41
C GLU A 187 -15.90 36.45 9.56
N GLU A 188 -16.33 35.23 9.89
CA GLU A 188 -17.72 34.92 10.19
C GLU A 188 -18.22 35.68 11.43
N LYS A 189 -17.39 35.76 12.50
CA LYS A 189 -17.69 36.58 13.69
C LYS A 189 -17.83 38.06 13.35
N LYS A 190 -16.94 38.61 12.51
CA LYS A 190 -17.03 40.01 12.05
C LYS A 190 -18.30 40.25 11.24
N ALA A 191 -18.62 39.36 10.30
CA ALA A 191 -19.85 39.45 9.51
C ALA A 191 -21.10 39.40 10.39
N ALA A 192 -21.14 38.49 11.39
CA ALA A 192 -22.23 38.40 12.35
C ALA A 192 -22.41 39.69 13.17
N GLN A 193 -21.33 40.32 13.61
CA GLN A 193 -21.38 41.62 14.30
C GLN A 193 -21.94 42.73 13.40
N ILE A 194 -21.51 42.79 12.12
CA ILE A 194 -22.03 43.77 11.15
C ILE A 194 -23.54 43.59 10.94
N LEU A 195 -23.99 42.36 10.80
CA LEU A 195 -25.42 42.05 10.67
C LEU A 195 -26.20 42.46 11.93
N GLN A 196 -25.67 42.17 13.12
CA GLN A 196 -26.30 42.59 14.38
C GLN A 196 -26.41 44.12 14.50
N ILE A 197 -25.35 44.86 14.13
CA ILE A 197 -25.38 46.33 14.11
C ILE A 197 -26.42 46.82 13.10
N ARG A 198 -26.49 46.21 11.91
CA ARG A 198 -27.50 46.54 10.90
C ARG A 198 -28.90 46.35 11.44
N ASP A 199 -29.18 45.23 12.11
CA ASP A 199 -30.50 44.93 12.69
C ASP A 199 -30.88 45.93 13.80
N GLN A 200 -29.89 46.44 14.56
CA GLN A 200 -30.12 47.51 15.54
C GLN A 200 -30.29 48.89 14.90
N ALA A 201 -29.63 49.13 13.77
CA ALA A 201 -29.67 50.38 13.02
C ALA A 201 -30.88 50.49 12.07
N VAL A 202 -31.64 49.40 11.87
CA VAL A 202 -32.98 49.49 11.28
C VAL A 202 -33.81 50.38 12.21
N LEU A 203 -34.23 51.54 11.71
CA LEU A 203 -35.17 52.44 12.37
C LEU A 203 -36.31 51.56 12.91
N LYS A 204 -36.39 51.44 14.25
CA LYS A 204 -37.51 50.79 14.93
C LYS A 204 -38.73 51.68 14.73
N LEU A 205 -39.32 51.57 13.55
CA LEU A 205 -40.57 52.23 13.22
C LEU A 205 -41.60 51.75 14.25
N PRO A 206 -42.39 52.65 14.83
CA PRO A 206 -43.54 52.25 15.63
C PRO A 206 -44.32 51.22 14.84
N PRO A 207 -44.72 50.09 15.45
CA PRO A 207 -45.55 49.12 14.75
C PRO A 207 -46.74 49.85 14.17
N VAL A 208 -46.83 49.88 12.83
CA VAL A 208 -47.98 50.46 12.13
C VAL A 208 -49.19 49.73 12.68
N PRO A 209 -50.15 50.44 13.29
CA PRO A 209 -51.33 49.78 13.82
C PRO A 209 -51.91 48.94 12.68
N PRO A 210 -52.24 47.65 12.92
CA PRO A 210 -52.85 46.82 11.91
C PRO A 210 -54.03 47.61 11.38
N HIS A 211 -54.04 47.86 10.07
CA HIS A 211 -55.13 48.54 9.39
C HIS A 211 -56.36 47.69 9.69
N GLN A 212 -57.12 48.06 10.73
CA GLN A 212 -58.39 47.42 10.98
C GLN A 212 -59.20 47.73 9.75
N ASP A 213 -59.55 46.64 9.05
CA ASP A 213 -60.54 46.50 8.00
C ASP A 213 -60.86 47.81 7.33
N ASP A 214 -60.40 47.97 6.08
CA ASP A 214 -60.80 49.02 5.14
C ASP A 214 -62.23 49.51 5.40
N THR A 215 -62.38 50.45 6.35
CA THR A 215 -63.48 51.38 6.33
C THR A 215 -63.08 52.27 5.19
N THR A 216 -63.38 51.78 3.99
CA THR A 216 -63.18 52.47 2.72
C THR A 216 -63.62 53.89 2.99
N LEU A 217 -62.83 54.89 2.60
CA LEU A 217 -63.09 56.31 2.86
C LEU A 217 -64.59 56.66 2.74
N GLU A 218 -65.26 56.03 1.78
CA GLU A 218 -66.71 56.02 1.61
C GLU A 218 -67.54 55.71 2.87
N THR A 219 -67.27 54.62 3.60
CA THR A 219 -67.97 54.25 4.85
C THR A 219 -67.75 55.28 5.96
N HIS A 220 -66.55 55.88 6.03
CA HIS A 220 -66.25 56.96 6.95
C HIS A 220 -66.97 58.26 6.55
N LEU A 221 -67.00 58.58 5.25
CA LEU A 221 -67.72 59.73 4.70
C LEU A 221 -69.23 59.61 4.87
N ARG A 222 -69.80 58.40 4.75
CA ARG A 222 -71.22 58.09 5.03
C ARG A 222 -71.58 58.25 6.51
N LYS A 223 -70.62 58.13 7.44
CA LYS A 223 -70.83 58.43 8.87
C LYS A 223 -70.80 59.92 9.17
N ILE A 224 -69.94 60.68 8.49
CA ILE A 224 -69.72 62.11 8.79
C ILE A 224 -70.74 62.99 8.06
N ILE A 225 -71.05 62.67 6.82
CA ILE A 225 -71.97 63.46 6.00
C ILE A 225 -73.34 62.76 6.02
N PRO A 226 -74.40 63.41 6.53
CA PRO A 226 -75.75 62.85 6.48
C PRO A 226 -76.15 62.54 5.03
N VAL A 227 -76.87 61.44 4.83
CA VAL A 227 -77.19 60.93 3.48
C VAL A 227 -77.92 61.96 2.60
N SER A 228 -78.73 62.82 3.23
CA SER A 228 -79.45 63.93 2.58
C SER A 228 -78.56 65.03 2.02
N GLN A 229 -77.26 65.06 2.37
CA GLN A 229 -76.32 66.09 1.95
C GLN A 229 -75.20 65.55 1.06
N HIS A 230 -75.15 64.25 0.74
CA HIS A 230 -74.08 63.69 -0.11
C HIS A 230 -74.03 64.32 -1.49
N GLU A 231 -75.17 64.57 -2.13
CA GLU A 231 -75.20 65.13 -3.48
C GLU A 231 -74.77 66.60 -3.51
N THR A 232 -75.18 67.38 -2.49
CA THR A 232 -74.81 68.80 -2.40
C THR A 232 -73.35 68.98 -1.99
N THR A 233 -72.84 68.14 -1.09
CA THR A 233 -71.42 68.13 -0.70
C THR A 233 -70.54 67.61 -1.83
N ALA A 234 -70.93 66.56 -2.55
CA ALA A 234 -70.19 66.07 -3.72
C ALA A 234 -70.13 67.11 -4.84
N ARG A 235 -71.23 67.84 -5.09
CA ARG A 235 -71.27 68.91 -6.10
C ARG A 235 -70.36 70.08 -5.71
N LYS A 236 -70.37 70.50 -4.44
CA LYS A 236 -69.44 71.52 -3.90
C LYS A 236 -67.97 71.09 -3.95
N LEU A 237 -67.67 69.85 -3.55
CA LEU A 237 -66.32 69.30 -3.66
C LEU A 237 -65.88 69.19 -5.12
N GLY A 238 -66.78 68.81 -6.02
CA GLY A 238 -66.56 68.81 -7.46
C GLY A 238 -66.23 70.21 -7.99
N GLU A 239 -66.95 71.25 -7.54
CA GLU A 239 -66.66 72.65 -7.87
C GLU A 239 -65.27 73.09 -7.36
N ILE A 240 -64.92 72.74 -6.13
CA ILE A 240 -63.61 73.03 -5.52
C ILE A 240 -62.47 72.29 -6.25
N LEU A 241 -62.69 71.05 -6.68
CA LEU A 241 -61.68 70.27 -7.41
C LEU A 241 -61.54 70.71 -8.86
N GLN A 242 -62.62 71.15 -9.50
CA GLN A 242 -62.63 71.60 -10.89
C GLN A 242 -62.09 73.04 -11.04
N LYS A 243 -62.22 73.87 -9.99
CA LYS A 243 -61.58 75.18 -9.87
C LYS A 243 -60.93 75.29 -8.48
N PRO A 244 -59.74 74.72 -8.28
CA PRO A 244 -59.04 74.87 -7.02
C PRO A 244 -58.71 76.36 -6.83
N GLU A 245 -59.34 76.99 -5.84
CA GLU A 245 -58.81 78.21 -5.26
C GLU A 245 -57.53 77.83 -4.55
N VAL A 246 -56.42 77.93 -5.27
CA VAL A 246 -55.11 77.69 -4.71
C VAL A 246 -54.83 78.82 -3.73
N SER A 247 -55.01 78.56 -2.44
CA SER A 247 -54.60 79.50 -1.41
C SER A 247 -53.09 79.71 -1.54
N GLU A 248 -52.62 80.96 -1.46
CA GLU A 248 -51.20 81.29 -1.54
C GLU A 248 -50.36 80.44 -0.59
N GLU A 249 -50.91 80.12 0.59
CA GLU A 249 -50.27 79.27 1.60
C GLU A 249 -49.98 77.86 1.09
N GLN A 250 -50.87 77.28 0.29
CA GLN A 250 -50.71 75.93 -0.27
C GLN A 250 -49.61 75.91 -1.35
N GLN A 251 -49.51 76.97 -2.15
CA GLN A 251 -48.40 77.15 -3.10
C GLN A 251 -47.06 77.36 -2.40
N VAL A 252 -47.04 78.14 -1.32
CA VAL A 252 -45.83 78.35 -0.51
C VAL A 252 -45.38 77.03 0.10
N LEU A 253 -46.29 76.25 0.67
CA LEU A 253 -45.99 74.94 1.24
C LEU A 253 -45.44 73.97 0.18
N LEU A 254 -46.07 73.90 -0.99
CA LEU A 254 -45.60 73.03 -2.09
C LEU A 254 -44.23 73.45 -2.60
N ARG A 255 -43.96 74.75 -2.75
CA ARG A 255 -42.64 75.25 -3.14
C ARG A 255 -41.58 74.94 -2.08
N GLN A 256 -41.93 75.03 -0.81
CA GLN A 256 -41.01 74.74 0.29
C GLN A 256 -40.73 73.23 0.41
N ALA A 257 -41.74 72.38 0.27
CA ALA A 257 -41.58 70.94 0.20
C ALA A 257 -40.69 70.52 -1.00
N HIS A 258 -40.90 71.15 -2.16
CA HIS A 258 -40.09 70.90 -3.34
C HIS A 258 -38.62 71.29 -3.13
N LYS A 259 -38.35 72.44 -2.50
CA LYS A 259 -36.98 72.85 -2.13
C LYS A 259 -36.34 71.85 -1.17
N HIS A 260 -37.07 71.37 -0.16
CA HIS A 260 -36.55 70.37 0.78
C HIS A 260 -36.24 69.03 0.11
N ALA A 261 -37.12 68.56 -0.80
CA ALA A 261 -36.87 67.34 -1.55
C ALA A 261 -35.60 67.45 -2.41
N GLN A 262 -35.43 68.57 -3.12
CA GLN A 262 -34.21 68.81 -3.91
C GLN A 262 -32.94 68.84 -3.05
N LEU A 263 -33.01 69.37 -1.82
CA LEU A 263 -31.88 69.36 -0.90
C LEU A 263 -31.54 67.92 -0.45
N LEU A 264 -32.54 67.10 -0.11
CA LEU A 264 -32.34 65.70 0.26
C LEU A 264 -31.69 64.89 -0.88
N PHE A 265 -32.17 65.06 -2.12
CA PHE A 265 -31.57 64.38 -3.28
C PHE A 265 -30.14 64.86 -3.57
N LYS A 266 -29.85 66.15 -3.39
CA LYS A 266 -28.47 66.67 -3.52
C LYS A 266 -27.54 66.08 -2.45
N THR A 267 -28.01 65.97 -1.20
CA THR A 267 -27.20 65.38 -0.11
C THR A 267 -26.93 63.88 -0.29
N LEU A 268 -27.84 63.17 -0.97
CA LEU A 268 -27.64 61.75 -1.32
C LEU A 268 -26.56 61.59 -2.40
N HIS A 269 -26.54 62.47 -3.41
CA HIS A 269 -25.54 62.44 -4.48
C HIS A 269 -24.17 63.02 -4.09
N SER A 270 -24.08 63.86 -3.06
CA SER A 270 -22.80 64.41 -2.58
C SER A 270 -22.05 63.49 -1.60
N ASN A 271 -22.64 62.38 -1.17
CA ASN A 271 -22.03 61.41 -0.25
C ASN A 271 -21.48 60.15 -0.96
N GLU A 272 -21.39 60.13 -2.29
CA GLU A 272 -20.56 59.17 -3.01
C GLU A 272 -19.14 59.74 -3.22
N PRO A 273 -18.12 59.28 -2.47
CA PRO A 273 -16.75 59.57 -2.83
C PRO A 273 -16.38 58.74 -4.06
N TRP A 274 -16.37 59.38 -5.22
CA TRP A 274 -15.70 58.86 -6.41
C TRP A 274 -14.23 58.60 -6.06
N SER A 275 -13.83 57.33 -6.08
CA SER A 275 -12.43 56.95 -6.18
C SER A 275 -11.94 57.35 -7.56
N GLU A 276 -11.18 58.44 -7.58
CA GLU A 276 -10.32 58.86 -8.68
C GLU A 276 -9.12 57.91 -8.71
N GLY A 277 -8.98 57.15 -9.81
CA GLY A 277 -7.89 56.21 -10.04
C GLY A 277 -7.61 56.16 -11.54
N GLY A 278 -6.60 56.91 -11.96
CA GLY A 278 -6.27 57.27 -13.34
C GLY A 278 -6.11 56.12 -14.34
N ASN A 279 -6.49 56.45 -15.57
CA ASN A 279 -5.95 55.91 -16.81
C ASN A 279 -4.42 55.91 -16.78
N ASP A 280 -3.80 54.86 -17.33
CA ASP A 280 -2.63 55.02 -18.19
C ASP A 280 -2.67 54.01 -19.34
N ASP A 281 -2.42 54.58 -20.51
CA ASP A 281 -2.32 54.03 -21.85
C ASP A 281 -1.17 53.01 -21.97
N ALA A 282 -1.40 51.90 -22.67
CA ALA A 282 -0.34 51.13 -23.31
C ALA A 282 -0.90 50.30 -24.48
N SER A 283 -1.12 51.00 -25.59
CA SER A 283 -0.99 50.42 -26.92
C SER A 283 0.45 49.94 -27.13
N LEU A 284 0.66 48.69 -27.58
CA LEU A 284 1.68 48.20 -28.52
C LEU A 284 1.86 46.68 -28.38
N GLY A 285 1.62 45.94 -29.48
CA GLY A 285 2.07 44.55 -29.67
C GLY A 285 0.98 43.59 -30.14
#